data_AF-A0A9W4Q3B2-F1
#
_entry.id   AF-A0A9W4Q3B2-F1
#
_cell.length_a   1.000
_cell.length_b   1.000
_cell.length_c   1.000
_cell.angle_alpha   90.00
_cell.angle_beta   90.00
_cell.angle_gamma   90.00
#
_symmetry.space_group_name_H-M   'P 1'
#
loop_
_entity.id
_entity.type
_entity.pdbx_description
1 polymer ?
#
loop_
_entity_poly.entity_id
_entity_poly.type
_entity_poly.pdbx_seq_one_letter_code
_entity_poly.pdbx_strand_id
1 'polypeptide(L)'
;MSIPCYCIHLKTATRKLTALYDAALEPIGINISQFSLLRNIERRQPVSLTELGRELHLDRSTMGRNIRVIEKMGLVEMGRGDDQRESKVSLSGHGADMLRKAEPIWDDCQAEVVRRIGERRLQALREINALL
;
A
#
# COMPACT_ATOMS: atom_id res chain seq x y z
N MET A 1 4.32 -37.44 -7.67
CA MET A 1 4.08 -36.30 -6.77
C MET A 1 4.47 -35.03 -7.52
N SER A 2 3.59 -34.04 -7.62
CA SER A 2 3.89 -32.76 -8.27
C SER A 2 4.69 -31.88 -7.30
N ILE A 3 5.75 -31.24 -7.77
CA ILE A 3 6.56 -30.30 -6.97
C ILE A 3 5.71 -29.04 -6.74
N PRO A 4 5.56 -28.56 -5.49
CA PRO A 4 4.77 -27.36 -5.22
C PRO A 4 5.41 -26.12 -5.87
N CYS A 5 4.59 -25.33 -6.57
CA CYS A 5 5.02 -24.04 -7.12
C CYS A 5 4.88 -22.94 -6.06
N TYR A 6 5.98 -22.57 -5.40
CA TYR A 6 5.97 -21.57 -4.33
C TYR A 6 5.47 -20.19 -4.76
N CYS A 7 5.63 -19.81 -6.04
CA CYS A 7 5.05 -18.59 -6.60
C CYS A 7 3.51 -18.58 -6.49
N ILE A 8 2.85 -19.72 -6.75
CA ILE A 8 1.38 -19.84 -6.62
C ILE A 8 0.96 -19.82 -5.14
N HIS A 9 1.75 -20.42 -4.25
CA HIS A 9 1.50 -20.35 -2.81
C HIS A 9 1.60 -18.91 -2.29
N LEU A 10 2.63 -18.17 -2.70
CA LEU A 10 2.80 -16.76 -2.33
C LEU A 10 1.64 -15.91 -2.87
N LYS A 11 1.27 -16.03 -4.16
CA LYS A 11 0.11 -15.33 -4.73
C LYS A 11 -1.18 -15.62 -3.95
N THR A 12 -1.37 -16.87 -3.51
CA THR A 12 -2.54 -17.27 -2.72
C THR A 12 -2.50 -16.66 -1.31
N ALA A 13 -1.32 -16.66 -0.67
CA ALA A 13 -1.13 -16.02 0.63
C ALA A 13 -1.39 -14.51 0.56
N THR A 14 -0.85 -13.83 -0.46
CA THR A 14 -1.10 -12.40 -0.70
C THR A 14 -2.59 -12.10 -0.81
N ARG A 15 -3.35 -12.85 -1.65
CA ARG A 15 -4.80 -12.63 -1.78
C ARG A 15 -5.55 -12.78 -0.46
N LYS A 16 -5.19 -13.78 0.35
CA LYS A 16 -5.83 -14.01 1.67
C LYS A 16 -5.49 -12.90 2.66
N LEU A 17 -4.25 -12.44 2.69
CA LEU A 17 -3.83 -11.32 3.54
C LEU A 17 -4.49 -10.03 3.10
N THR A 18 -4.48 -9.71 1.80
CA THR A 18 -5.18 -8.54 1.23
C THR A 18 -6.65 -8.53 1.63
N ALA A 19 -7.36 -9.64 1.46
CA ALA A 19 -8.78 -9.73 1.86
C ALA A 19 -9.01 -9.48 3.36
N LEU A 20 -8.06 -9.89 4.22
CA LEU A 20 -8.15 -9.64 5.66
C LEU A 20 -8.01 -8.15 5.99
N TYR A 21 -7.00 -7.47 5.43
CA TYR A 21 -6.84 -6.02 5.64
C TYR A 21 -7.97 -5.22 4.99
N ASP A 22 -8.40 -5.60 3.79
CA ASP A 22 -9.47 -4.92 3.08
C ASP A 22 -10.79 -5.00 3.87
N ALA A 23 -11.12 -6.16 4.44
CA ALA A 23 -12.28 -6.30 5.32
C ALA A 23 -12.16 -5.46 6.59
N ALA A 24 -10.96 -5.33 7.16
CA ALA A 24 -10.74 -4.49 8.33
C ALA A 24 -10.93 -3.01 8.00
N LEU A 25 -10.45 -2.55 6.84
CA LEU A 25 -10.48 -1.14 6.42
C LEU A 25 -11.79 -0.75 5.70
N GLU A 26 -12.63 -1.70 5.33
CA GLU A 26 -13.94 -1.45 4.69
C GLU A 26 -14.79 -0.37 5.40
N PRO A 27 -14.92 -0.35 6.74
CA PRO A 27 -15.77 0.62 7.44
C PRO A 27 -15.37 2.08 7.26
N ILE A 28 -14.10 2.34 6.90
CA ILE A 28 -13.58 3.69 6.63
C ILE A 28 -13.48 4.01 5.13
N GLY A 29 -13.88 3.07 4.27
CA GLY A 29 -14.01 3.28 2.83
C GLY A 29 -12.72 3.18 2.02
N ILE A 30 -11.67 2.55 2.55
CA ILE A 30 -10.44 2.28 1.81
C ILE A 30 -10.01 0.81 1.91
N ASN A 31 -9.14 0.40 0.99
CA ASN A 31 -8.48 -0.91 1.00
C ASN A 31 -6.99 -0.80 1.39
N ILE A 32 -6.32 -1.94 1.59
CA ILE A 32 -4.92 -1.97 2.03
C ILE A 32 -3.96 -1.32 1.03
N SER A 33 -4.26 -1.41 -0.26
CA SER A 33 -3.42 -0.82 -1.31
C SER A 33 -3.50 0.71 -1.28
N GLN A 34 -4.69 1.25 -1.07
CA GLN A 34 -4.91 2.70 -0.90
C GLN A 34 -4.29 3.19 0.40
N PHE A 35 -4.50 2.49 1.52
CA PHE A 35 -3.86 2.80 2.80
C PHE A 35 -2.34 2.85 2.67
N SER A 36 -1.73 1.81 2.08
CA SER A 36 -0.28 1.75 1.86
C SER A 36 0.22 2.90 0.98
N LEU A 37 -0.52 3.25 -0.08
CA LEU A 37 -0.16 4.37 -0.96
C LEU A 37 -0.22 5.71 -0.22
N LEU A 38 -1.28 5.96 0.54
CA LEU A 38 -1.42 7.16 1.36
C LEU A 38 -0.28 7.26 2.39
N ARG A 39 0.06 6.18 3.09
CA ARG A 39 1.19 6.13 4.04
C ARG A 39 2.53 6.42 3.37
N ASN A 40 2.74 5.94 2.15
CA ASN A 40 3.96 6.23 1.39
C ASN A 40 4.05 7.69 0.96
N ILE A 41 2.92 8.31 0.59
CA ILE A 41 2.83 9.75 0.28
C ILE A 41 3.06 10.58 1.55
N GLU A 42 2.40 10.25 2.67
CA GLU A 42 2.55 10.95 3.96
C GLU A 42 4.01 11.17 4.36
N ARG A 43 4.84 10.12 4.21
CA ARG A 43 6.24 10.11 4.62
C ARG A 43 7.17 10.93 3.73
N ARG A 44 6.75 11.25 2.50
CA ARG A 44 7.63 11.76 1.43
C ARG A 44 7.06 12.94 0.66
N GLN A 45 5.85 13.38 1.00
CA GLN A 45 5.17 14.45 0.29
C GLN A 45 5.94 15.79 0.38
N PRO A 46 5.94 16.59 -0.70
CA PRO A 46 5.42 16.26 -2.03
C PRO A 46 6.33 15.25 -2.76
N VAL A 47 5.75 14.18 -3.33
CA VAL A 47 6.50 13.08 -3.98
C VAL A 47 6.08 12.89 -5.44
N SER A 48 7.02 12.58 -6.34
CA SER A 48 6.69 12.33 -7.75
C SER A 48 6.10 10.92 -7.98
N LEU A 49 5.32 10.76 -9.06
CA LEU A 49 4.83 9.44 -9.49
C LEU A 49 5.98 8.48 -9.83
N THR A 50 7.10 9.00 -10.31
CA THR A 50 8.29 8.20 -10.66
C THR A 50 8.92 7.61 -9.40
N GLU A 51 9.08 8.42 -8.35
CA GLU A 51 9.61 7.97 -7.06
C GLU A 51 8.68 6.96 -6.38
N LEU A 52 7.36 7.23 -6.36
CA LEU A 52 6.39 6.27 -5.85
C LEU A 52 6.41 4.94 -6.62
N GLY A 53 6.50 5.00 -7.96
CA GLY A 53 6.59 3.80 -8.79
C GLY A 53 7.84 2.99 -8.48
N ARG A 54 8.99 3.65 -8.30
CA ARG A 54 10.25 2.98 -7.94
C ARG A 54 10.16 2.27 -6.59
N GLU A 55 9.63 2.95 -5.57
CA GLU A 55 9.48 2.41 -4.21
C GLU A 55 8.53 1.21 -4.15
N LEU A 56 7.43 1.28 -4.91
CA LEU A 56 6.40 0.24 -4.90
C LEU A 56 6.62 -0.82 -5.97
N HIS A 57 7.73 -0.76 -6.71
CA HIS A 57 8.04 -1.63 -7.86
C HIS A 57 6.91 -1.68 -8.90
N LEU A 58 6.27 -0.54 -9.14
CA LEU A 58 5.18 -0.36 -10.10
C LEU A 58 5.63 0.51 -11.26
N ASP A 59 5.21 0.13 -12.47
CA ASP A 59 5.39 0.98 -13.63
C ASP A 59 4.57 2.28 -13.50
N ARG A 60 5.03 3.33 -14.19
CA ARG A 60 4.43 4.67 -14.12
C ARG A 60 2.95 4.68 -14.51
N SER A 61 2.51 3.82 -15.43
CA SER A 61 1.13 3.77 -15.87
C SER A 61 0.21 3.18 -14.80
N THR A 62 0.67 2.15 -14.10
CA THR A 62 -0.04 1.57 -12.95
C THR A 62 -0.06 2.53 -11.78
N MET A 63 1.06 3.18 -11.46
CA MET A 63 1.10 4.20 -10.41
C MET A 63 0.15 5.36 -10.71
N GLY A 64 0.15 5.89 -11.94
CA GLY A 64 -0.76 6.95 -12.35
C GLY A 64 -2.23 6.56 -12.24
N ARG A 65 -2.61 5.32 -12.56
CA ARG A 65 -3.97 4.82 -12.36
C ARG A 65 -4.33 4.75 -10.88
N ASN A 66 -3.43 4.28 -10.02
CA ASN A 66 -3.66 4.18 -8.58
C ASN A 66 -3.82 5.56 -7.94
N ILE A 67 -2.98 6.53 -8.31
CA ILE A 67 -3.09 7.93 -7.84
C ILE A 67 -4.44 8.54 -8.24
N ARG A 68 -4.88 8.38 -9.49
CA ARG A 68 -6.17 8.91 -9.94
C ARG A 68 -7.36 8.36 -9.14
N VAL A 69 -7.28 7.13 -8.63
CA VAL A 69 -8.35 6.57 -7.80
C VAL A 69 -8.45 7.34 -6.49
N ILE A 70 -7.34 7.50 -5.76
CA ILE A 70 -7.35 8.21 -4.46
C ILE A 70 -7.50 9.73 -4.61
N GLU A 71 -7.11 10.30 -5.75
CA GLU A 71 -7.38 11.70 -6.11
C GLU A 71 -8.88 11.93 -6.31
N LYS A 72 -9.58 11.03 -7.02
CA LYS A 72 -11.04 11.09 -7.19
C LYS A 72 -11.79 10.91 -5.87
N MET A 73 -11.20 10.21 -4.90
CA MET A 73 -11.71 10.10 -3.54
C MET A 73 -11.44 11.36 -2.70
N GLY A 74 -10.73 12.35 -3.25
CA GLY A 74 -10.36 13.58 -2.56
C GLY A 74 -9.27 13.40 -1.50
N LEU A 75 -8.51 12.31 -1.54
CA LEU A 75 -7.51 11.96 -0.51
C LEU A 75 -6.12 12.53 -0.82
N VAL A 76 -5.87 12.91 -2.07
CA VAL A 76 -4.60 13.51 -2.50
C VAL A 76 -4.84 14.67 -3.44
N GLU A 77 -3.86 15.53 -3.53
CA GLU A 77 -3.81 16.66 -4.45
C GLU A 77 -2.58 16.52 -5.35
N MET A 78 -2.76 16.76 -6.65
CA MET A 78 -1.66 16.80 -7.61
C MET A 78 -1.20 18.24 -7.86
N GLY A 79 0.10 18.46 -7.68
CA GLY A 79 0.78 19.71 -8.00
C GLY A 79 1.73 19.56 -9.20
N ARG A 80 2.09 20.69 -9.80
CA ARG A 80 3.20 20.76 -10.77
C ARG A 80 4.53 20.76 -10.03
N GLY A 81 5.45 19.89 -10.42
CA GLY A 81 6.85 19.94 -10.01
C GLY A 81 7.62 21.08 -10.70
N ASP A 82 8.90 21.21 -10.34
CA ASP A 82 9.79 22.25 -10.87
C ASP A 82 10.06 22.06 -12.38
N ASP A 83 10.05 20.81 -12.85
CA ASP A 83 9.94 20.47 -14.27
C ASP A 83 8.46 20.27 -14.62
N GLN A 84 7.96 20.95 -15.66
CA GLN A 84 6.54 20.94 -16.05
C GLN A 84 6.00 19.55 -16.41
N ARG A 85 6.88 18.54 -16.53
CA ARG A 85 6.56 17.14 -16.82
C ARG A 85 6.49 16.23 -15.58
N GLU A 86 6.89 16.71 -14.40
CA GLU A 86 6.80 15.97 -13.15
C GLU A 86 5.55 16.39 -12.35
N SER A 87 4.61 15.45 -12.24
CA SER A 87 3.47 15.60 -11.34
C SER A 87 3.89 15.15 -9.94
N LYS A 88 3.81 16.06 -8.97
CA LYS A 88 4.04 15.76 -7.55
C LYS A 88 2.69 15.54 -6.86
N VAL A 89 2.65 14.67 -5.86
CA VAL A 89 1.45 14.31 -5.12
C VAL A 89 1.68 14.59 -3.65
N SER A 90 0.67 15.17 -3.01
CA SER A 90 0.60 15.34 -1.54
C SER A 90 -0.75 14.84 -1.03
N LEU A 91 -0.84 14.50 0.24
CA LEU A 91 -2.11 14.25 0.90
C LEU A 91 -2.94 15.54 0.92
N SER A 92 -4.24 15.40 0.70
CA SER A 92 -5.19 16.46 1.07
C SER A 92 -5.42 16.43 2.59
N GLY A 93 -6.10 17.46 3.11
CA GLY A 93 -6.58 17.41 4.50
C GLY A 93 -7.50 16.21 4.78
N HIS A 94 -8.36 15.87 3.81
CA HIS A 94 -9.23 14.69 3.90
C HIS A 94 -8.43 13.38 3.91
N GLY A 95 -7.37 13.28 3.11
CA GLY A 95 -6.48 12.11 3.09
C GLY A 95 -5.72 11.92 4.40
N ALA A 96 -5.20 13.00 4.98
CA ALA A 96 -4.53 12.95 6.28
C ALA A 96 -5.51 12.54 7.40
N ASP A 97 -6.74 13.05 7.37
CA ASP A 97 -7.80 12.63 8.32
C ASP A 97 -8.18 11.16 8.17
N MET A 98 -8.28 10.68 6.93
CA MET A 98 -8.59 9.29 6.64
C MET A 98 -7.48 8.35 7.14
N LEU A 99 -6.21 8.67 6.88
CA LEU A 99 -5.07 7.92 7.40
C LEU A 99 -5.08 7.81 8.92
N ARG A 100 -5.34 8.92 9.62
CA ARG A 100 -5.40 8.92 11.09
C ARG A 100 -6.49 8.01 11.64
N LYS A 101 -7.63 7.92 10.95
CA LYS A 101 -8.72 6.99 11.29
C LYS A 101 -8.39 5.54 10.94
N ALA A 102 -7.60 5.34 9.88
CA ALA A 102 -7.20 4.02 9.40
C ALA A 102 -6.10 3.37 10.25
N GLU A 103 -5.16 4.16 10.76
CA GLU A 103 -3.99 3.66 11.50
C GLU A 103 -4.37 2.68 12.64
N PRO A 104 -5.29 3.00 13.58
CA PRO A 104 -5.62 2.06 14.65
C PRO A 104 -6.27 0.76 14.14
N ILE A 105 -7.09 0.85 13.09
CA ILE A 105 -7.74 -0.33 12.47
C ILE A 105 -6.68 -1.22 11.81
N TRP A 106 -5.71 -0.60 11.13
CA TRP A 106 -4.59 -1.31 10.53
C TRP A 106 -3.70 -1.95 11.59
N ASP A 107 -3.38 -1.25 12.68
CA ASP A 107 -2.58 -1.76 13.80
C ASP A 107 -3.22 -3.00 14.43
N ASP A 108 -4.52 -2.97 14.69
CA ASP A 108 -5.26 -4.12 15.23
C ASP A 108 -5.22 -5.33 14.27
N CYS A 109 -5.44 -5.08 12.96
CA CYS A 109 -5.35 -6.11 11.95
C CYS A 109 -3.92 -6.66 11.81
N GLN A 110 -2.91 -5.80 11.90
CA GLN A 110 -1.50 -6.18 11.87
C GLN A 110 -1.14 -7.06 13.07
N ALA A 111 -1.60 -6.69 14.28
CA ALA A 111 -1.40 -7.48 15.49
C ALA A 111 -2.08 -8.86 15.39
N GLU A 112 -3.29 -8.94 14.83
CA GLU A 112 -3.95 -10.22 14.52
C GLU A 112 -3.13 -11.09 13.57
N VAL A 113 -2.61 -10.50 12.48
CA VAL A 113 -1.74 -11.21 11.53
C VAL A 113 -0.50 -11.76 12.22
N VAL A 114 0.17 -10.95 13.04
CA VAL A 114 1.34 -11.38 13.83
C VAL A 114 0.97 -12.54 14.75
N ARG A 115 -0.16 -12.46 15.46
CA ARG A 115 -0.63 -13.52 16.36
C ARG A 115 -0.93 -14.83 15.63
N ARG A 116 -1.59 -14.75 14.47
CA ARG A 116 -2.00 -15.94 13.69
C ARG A 116 -0.84 -16.64 13.00
N ILE A 117 0.09 -15.87 12.44
CA ILE A 117 1.18 -16.41 11.63
C ILE A 117 2.40 -16.74 12.50
N GLY A 118 2.68 -15.90 13.49
CA GLY A 118 3.86 -15.95 14.35
C GLY A 118 5.05 -15.21 13.76
N GLU A 119 5.77 -14.49 14.62
CA GLU A 119 6.89 -13.60 14.25
C GLU A 119 7.96 -14.31 13.42
N ARG A 120 8.36 -15.53 13.80
CA ARG A 120 9.39 -16.30 13.08
C ARG A 120 9.04 -16.51 11.60
N ARG A 121 7.78 -16.81 11.29
CA ARG A 121 7.33 -17.05 9.91
C ARG A 121 7.23 -15.74 9.12
N LEU A 122 6.80 -14.66 9.77
CA LEU A 122 6.79 -13.32 9.18
C LEU A 122 8.21 -12.79 8.92
N GLN A 123 9.15 -13.10 9.80
CA GLN A 123 10.56 -12.78 9.61
C GLN A 123 11.12 -13.49 8.37
N ALA A 124 10.83 -14.79 8.21
CA ALA A 124 11.20 -15.51 7.00
C ALA A 124 10.58 -14.91 5.73
N LEU A 125 9.35 -14.39 5.79
CA LEU A 125 8.73 -13.68 4.65
C LEU A 125 9.51 -12.41 4.28
N ARG A 126 10.02 -11.65 5.25
CA ARG A 126 10.86 -10.47 5.01
C ARG A 126 12.20 -10.84 4.41
N GLU A 127 12.80 -11.94 4.85
CA GLU A 127 14.06 -12.45 4.32
C GLU A 127 13.94 -12.88 2.86
N ILE A 128 12.81 -13.48 2.46
CA ILE A 128 12.55 -13.84 1.04
C ILE A 128 12.64 -12.62 0.13
N ASN A 129 12.11 -11.46 0.55
CA ASN A 129 12.19 -10.22 -0.25
C ASN A 129 13.62 -9.68 -0.40
N ALA A 130 14.56 -10.07 0.46
CA ALA A 130 15.98 -9.69 0.34
C ALA A 130 16.78 -10.67 -0.53
N LEU A 131 16.24 -11.88 -0.75
CA LEU A 131 16.89 -12.94 -1.52
C LEU A 131 16.50 -12.95 -3.00
N LEU A 132 15.40 -12.28 -3.36
CA LEU A 132 14.82 -12.19 -4.71
C LEU A 132 14.71 -10.74 -5.15
#